data_AF-K8GKJ4-F1
#
_entry.id   AF-K8GKJ4-F1
#
_cell.length_a   1.000
_cell.length_b   1.000
_cell.length_c   1.000
_cell.angle_alpha   90.00
_cell.angle_beta   90.00
_cell.angle_gamma   90.00
#
_symmetry.space_group_name_H-M   'P 1'
#
loop_
_entity.id
_entity.type
_entity.pdbx_description
1 polymer ?
#
loop_
_entity_poly.entity_id
_entity_poly.type
_entity_poly.pdbx_seq_one_letter_code
_entity_poly.pdbx_strand_id
1 'polypeptide(L)'
;MRKLRFLLPLLFLFIAALSLTILIGTPISAVSQQPRPEIRGVWMTSNDMDTLRDRTKVQEAVRQLRRLNFNTIYPVVWNAGYTTYPSAIAQRQRIQSFTYRGTDGQDILADLIAQAHAQGLFVVPWFEFGFMAPPSSELALNHPDWLTQKRDGSQTSISAAGEVVWLNPLRPEVQKFLTDLVLEIVTQYDVDGIQFDDHTSLPSEFGYDNYTVALYTKETKKAPPANAQDPAWVKWRADKITAFMSQLHKAVSAKKPKAIFSISPNYYDFAYKLQLQDWLGWVRRNIADELIVQVYRPDLQSFLPQLTRPEIQETQQKIPTAIAIMAGLRNRPVPMSIIQAQTQAAQERGLGVSFFYYETLWNAAAESPIERQTGFQALFPYPSMRF
;
A
#
# COMPACT_ATOMS: atom_id res chain seq x y z
N MET A 1 -54.91 -50.09 -67.19
CA MET A 1 -54.88 -49.99 -65.71
C MET A 1 -53.45 -50.20 -65.26
N ARG A 2 -52.72 -49.10 -65.01
CA ARG A 2 -51.26 -49.11 -64.88
C ARG A 2 -50.86 -48.44 -63.56
N LYS A 3 -50.06 -49.20 -62.81
CA LYS A 3 -49.56 -48.90 -61.48
C LYS A 3 -48.34 -47.95 -61.54
N LEU A 4 -48.28 -47.07 -60.53
CA LEU A 4 -47.12 -46.71 -59.69
C LEU A 4 -46.08 -45.65 -60.15
N ARG A 5 -46.09 -44.54 -59.38
CA ARG A 5 -45.00 -43.72 -58.80
C ARG A 5 -43.86 -43.20 -59.71
N PHE A 6 -43.64 -41.88 -59.71
CA PHE A 6 -42.68 -41.16 -58.84
C PHE A 6 -42.63 -39.66 -59.20
N LEU A 7 -42.09 -38.85 -58.27
CA LEU A 7 -41.57 -37.48 -58.43
C LEU A 7 -42.58 -36.31 -58.32
N LEU A 8 -42.67 -35.75 -57.11
CA LEU A 8 -42.74 -34.30 -56.92
C LEU A 8 -41.32 -33.73 -57.10
N PRO A 9 -41.12 -32.84 -58.07
CA PRO A 9 -40.16 -31.74 -57.89
C PRO A 9 -40.74 -30.41 -58.41
N LEU A 10 -40.04 -29.31 -58.09
CA LEU A 10 -40.32 -27.91 -58.49
C LEU A 10 -41.32 -27.13 -57.62
N LEU A 11 -40.90 -26.82 -56.39
CA LEU A 11 -41.18 -25.50 -55.82
C LEU A 11 -40.06 -25.06 -54.86
N PHE A 12 -38.80 -25.13 -55.32
CA PHE A 12 -37.64 -24.57 -54.60
C PHE A 12 -36.59 -24.15 -55.63
N LEU A 13 -36.82 -23.02 -56.29
CA LEU A 13 -35.85 -22.24 -57.06
C LEU A 13 -36.59 -21.04 -57.67
N PHE A 14 -36.70 -19.95 -56.90
CA PHE A 14 -36.80 -18.54 -57.34
C PHE A 14 -37.27 -17.71 -56.13
N ILE A 15 -36.31 -17.31 -55.30
CA ILE A 15 -36.18 -16.07 -54.50
C ILE A 15 -34.89 -16.29 -53.69
N ALA A 16 -33.79 -16.42 -54.42
CA ALA A 16 -32.42 -16.43 -53.89
C ALA A 16 -31.60 -15.52 -54.80
N ALA A 17 -32.08 -14.30 -54.95
CA ALA A 17 -31.39 -13.23 -55.64
C ALA A 17 -31.89 -11.90 -55.04
N LEU A 18 -30.94 -11.08 -54.62
CA LEU A 18 -31.11 -9.68 -54.18
C LEU A 18 -31.32 -9.41 -52.67
N SER A 19 -30.42 -9.93 -51.85
CA SER A 19 -30.04 -9.29 -50.57
C SER A 19 -28.53 -9.31 -50.40
N LEU A 20 -27.80 -8.74 -51.36
CA LEU A 20 -26.39 -8.40 -51.19
C LEU A 20 -26.31 -6.98 -50.60
N THR A 21 -26.70 -6.84 -49.33
CA THR A 21 -26.38 -5.65 -48.56
C THR A 21 -24.87 -5.66 -48.30
N ILE A 22 -24.18 -4.77 -48.99
CA ILE A 22 -22.80 -4.41 -48.70
C ILE A 22 -22.80 -3.84 -47.27
N LEU A 23 -22.46 -4.67 -46.28
CA LEU A 23 -22.01 -4.20 -44.98
C LEU A 23 -20.65 -3.55 -45.23
N ILE A 24 -20.66 -2.26 -45.57
CA ILE A 24 -19.48 -1.40 -45.39
C ILE A 24 -19.32 -1.33 -43.87
N GLY A 25 -18.50 -2.23 -43.34
CA GLY A 25 -18.08 -2.18 -41.95
C GLY A 25 -17.50 -0.79 -41.70
N THR A 26 -18.20 0.01 -40.90
CA THR A 26 -17.57 1.19 -40.31
C THR A 26 -16.34 0.67 -39.59
N PRO A 27 -15.12 1.14 -39.92
CA PRO A 27 -13.97 0.74 -39.12
C PRO A 27 -14.30 1.18 -37.70
N ILE A 28 -14.46 0.20 -36.80
CA ILE A 28 -14.39 0.44 -35.38
C ILE A 28 -13.00 1.04 -35.23
N SER A 29 -12.95 2.36 -35.16
CA SER A 29 -11.75 3.04 -34.73
C SER A 29 -11.54 2.49 -33.34
N ALA A 30 -10.62 1.54 -33.19
CA ALA A 30 -10.08 1.18 -31.91
C ALA A 30 -9.59 2.50 -31.36
N VAL A 31 -10.38 3.11 -30.48
CA VAL A 31 -9.94 4.24 -29.70
C VAL A 31 -8.75 3.67 -28.97
N SER A 32 -7.55 4.00 -29.45
CA SER A 32 -6.32 3.81 -28.72
C SER A 32 -6.57 4.56 -27.41
N GLN A 33 -7.00 3.83 -26.38
CA GLN A 33 -7.00 4.34 -25.03
C GLN A 33 -5.53 4.62 -24.76
N GLN A 34 -5.15 5.89 -24.91
CA GLN A 34 -3.89 6.41 -24.40
C GLN A 34 -3.76 5.86 -22.97
N PRO A 35 -2.65 5.17 -22.64
CA PRO A 35 -2.51 4.57 -21.32
C PRO A 35 -2.72 5.65 -20.26
N ARG A 36 -3.78 5.51 -19.45
CA ARG A 36 -4.02 6.40 -18.32
C ARG A 36 -2.85 6.28 -17.36
N PRO A 37 -2.30 7.39 -16.84
CA PRO A 37 -1.34 7.32 -15.76
C PRO A 37 -1.91 6.55 -14.57
N GLU A 38 -1.22 5.52 -14.14
CA GLU A 38 -1.66 4.69 -13.01
C GLU A 38 -0.47 4.19 -12.20
N ILE A 39 -0.67 4.09 -10.90
CA ILE A 39 0.29 3.45 -10.01
C ILE A 39 0.25 1.95 -10.29
N ARG A 40 1.42 1.35 -10.51
CA ARG A 40 1.62 -0.11 -10.62
C ARG A 40 2.76 -0.49 -9.69
N GLY A 41 2.38 -0.72 -8.45
CA GLY A 41 3.32 -0.83 -7.34
C GLY A 41 3.49 -2.25 -6.79
N VAL A 42 4.54 -2.46 -6.02
CA VAL A 42 4.74 -3.68 -5.23
C VAL A 42 5.44 -3.33 -3.92
N TRP A 43 4.99 -3.93 -2.81
CA TRP A 43 5.74 -3.89 -1.56
C TRP A 43 6.83 -4.95 -1.54
N MET A 44 8.03 -4.57 -1.10
CA MET A 44 9.09 -5.49 -0.73
C MET A 44 9.26 -5.42 0.78
N THR A 45 8.82 -6.47 1.47
CA THR A 45 8.69 -6.61 2.91
C THR A 45 9.97 -7.20 3.53
N SER A 46 9.96 -7.40 4.86
CA SER A 46 11.02 -8.12 5.56
C SER A 46 11.16 -9.58 5.10
N ASN A 47 10.10 -10.16 4.49
CA ASN A 47 10.16 -11.50 3.91
C ASN A 47 10.96 -11.54 2.60
N ASP A 48 11.20 -10.39 1.97
CA ASP A 48 11.96 -10.26 0.72
C ASP A 48 13.45 -9.95 0.98
N MET A 49 13.92 -10.02 2.24
CA MET A 49 15.30 -9.67 2.60
C MET A 49 16.36 -10.58 1.95
N ASP A 50 16.03 -11.82 1.61
CA ASP A 50 16.92 -12.67 0.81
C ASP A 50 17.16 -12.07 -0.59
N THR A 51 16.12 -11.51 -1.20
CA THR A 51 16.21 -10.76 -2.47
C THR A 51 16.90 -9.43 -2.26
N LEU A 52 16.47 -8.62 -1.28
CA LEU A 52 16.97 -7.26 -1.06
C LEU A 52 18.45 -7.20 -0.65
N ARG A 53 18.99 -8.24 -0.02
CA ARG A 53 20.40 -8.28 0.39
C ARG A 53 21.35 -8.68 -0.72
N ASP A 54 20.88 -9.36 -1.76
CA ASP A 54 21.70 -9.88 -2.85
C ASP A 54 21.57 -8.97 -4.08
N ARG A 55 22.68 -8.34 -4.51
CA ARG A 55 22.68 -7.39 -5.63
C ARG A 55 22.14 -7.99 -6.92
N THR A 56 22.45 -9.26 -7.18
CA THR A 56 22.03 -9.97 -8.40
C THR A 56 20.54 -10.24 -8.36
N LYS A 57 20.01 -10.64 -7.20
CA LYS A 57 18.56 -10.84 -7.02
C LYS A 57 17.79 -9.53 -7.12
N VAL A 58 18.30 -8.44 -6.55
CA VAL A 58 17.74 -7.08 -6.74
C VAL A 58 17.71 -6.72 -8.22
N GLN A 59 18.82 -6.92 -8.94
CA GLN A 59 18.89 -6.62 -10.38
C GLN A 59 17.83 -7.36 -11.17
N GLU A 60 17.69 -8.65 -10.89
CA GLU A 60 16.70 -9.49 -11.57
C GLU A 60 15.28 -9.07 -11.22
N ALA A 61 14.99 -8.83 -9.95
CA ALA A 61 13.69 -8.35 -9.48
C ALA A 61 13.26 -7.06 -10.17
N VAL A 62 14.14 -6.05 -10.18
CA VAL A 62 13.90 -4.76 -10.80
C VAL A 62 13.68 -4.91 -12.31
N ARG A 63 14.52 -5.68 -13.01
CA ARG A 63 14.34 -5.93 -14.46
C ARG A 63 13.03 -6.62 -14.76
N GLN A 64 12.64 -7.62 -13.96
CA GLN A 64 11.38 -8.34 -14.12
C GLN A 64 10.18 -7.41 -13.91
N LEU A 65 10.18 -6.61 -12.83
CA LEU A 65 9.14 -5.63 -12.56
C LEU A 65 9.01 -4.63 -13.72
N ARG A 66 10.13 -4.11 -14.21
CA ARG A 66 10.13 -3.17 -15.35
C ARG A 66 9.61 -3.82 -16.63
N ARG A 67 10.00 -5.07 -16.92
CA ARG A 67 9.52 -5.85 -18.08
C ARG A 67 8.01 -6.07 -18.01
N LEU A 68 7.47 -6.32 -16.82
CA LEU A 68 6.05 -6.49 -16.55
C LEU A 68 5.30 -5.16 -16.36
N ASN A 69 5.94 -4.04 -16.74
CA ASN A 69 5.37 -2.69 -16.73
C ASN A 69 4.87 -2.20 -15.36
N PHE A 70 5.47 -2.69 -14.26
CA PHE A 70 5.40 -2.02 -12.96
C PHE A 70 6.19 -0.70 -13.02
N ASN A 71 5.85 0.24 -12.14
CA ASN A 71 6.52 1.55 -12.09
C ASN A 71 6.99 1.97 -10.70
N THR A 72 6.56 1.28 -9.62
CA THR A 72 6.91 1.69 -8.25
C THR A 72 7.23 0.50 -7.35
N ILE A 73 8.27 0.66 -6.52
CA ILE A 73 8.66 -0.28 -5.47
C ILE A 73 8.52 0.43 -4.11
N TYR A 74 7.87 -0.22 -3.16
CA TYR A 74 7.74 0.23 -1.77
C TYR A 74 8.58 -0.70 -0.86
N PRO A 75 9.89 -0.43 -0.68
CA PRO A 75 10.73 -1.26 0.16
C PRO A 75 10.55 -0.93 1.64
N VAL A 76 10.41 -1.95 2.49
CA VAL A 76 10.33 -1.77 3.93
C VAL A 76 11.63 -1.19 4.47
N VAL A 77 11.50 -0.11 5.26
CA VAL A 77 12.64 0.55 5.92
C VAL A 77 12.47 0.70 7.42
N TRP A 78 11.25 0.51 7.93
CA TRP A 78 10.94 0.54 9.35
C TRP A 78 9.94 -0.56 9.70
N ASN A 79 10.42 -1.59 10.39
CA ASN A 79 9.64 -2.77 10.79
C ASN A 79 10.18 -3.33 12.10
N ALA A 80 9.29 -3.81 12.97
CA ALA A 80 9.62 -4.46 14.23
C ALA A 80 10.53 -3.64 15.19
N GLY A 81 10.56 -2.31 15.04
CA GLY A 81 11.44 -1.43 15.82
C GLY A 81 12.86 -1.29 15.27
N TYR A 82 13.13 -1.78 14.06
CA TYR A 82 14.43 -1.74 13.41
C TYR A 82 14.39 -1.07 12.04
N THR A 83 15.53 -0.48 11.67
CA THR A 83 15.77 0.06 10.33
C THR A 83 16.46 -0.97 9.44
N THR A 84 16.08 -1.07 8.17
CA THR A 84 16.74 -1.97 7.18
C THR A 84 17.88 -1.29 6.42
N TYR A 85 18.17 -0.03 6.75
CA TYR A 85 19.25 0.79 6.24
C TYR A 85 20.15 1.26 7.40
N PRO A 86 21.40 1.69 7.15
CA PRO A 86 22.25 2.29 8.17
C PRO A 86 21.64 3.59 8.73
N SER A 87 21.20 3.56 9.99
CA SER A 87 20.60 4.72 10.66
C SER A 87 21.42 5.18 11.86
N ALA A 88 21.89 6.43 11.83
CA ALA A 88 22.53 7.06 12.98
C ALA A 88 21.49 7.43 14.05
N ILE A 89 20.23 7.66 13.66
CA ILE A 89 19.13 7.89 14.61
C ILE A 89 18.89 6.63 15.44
N ALA A 90 18.73 5.46 14.80
CA ALA A 90 18.50 4.20 15.49
C ALA A 90 19.67 3.83 16.42
N GLN A 91 20.91 4.03 15.97
CA GLN A 91 22.09 3.81 16.81
C GLN A 91 22.10 4.72 18.05
N ARG A 92 21.77 6.01 17.92
CA ARG A 92 21.72 6.94 19.05
C ARG A 92 20.66 6.57 20.08
N GLN A 93 19.52 6.06 19.63
CA GLN A 93 18.47 5.52 20.51
C GLN A 93 18.79 4.12 21.04
N ARG A 94 19.93 3.53 20.65
CA ARG A 94 20.36 2.18 21.04
C ARG A 94 19.33 1.09 20.74
N ILE A 95 18.48 1.31 19.74
CA ILE A 95 17.43 0.35 19.35
C ILE A 95 17.93 -0.70 18.36
N GLN A 96 19.15 -0.54 17.85
CA GLN A 96 19.76 -1.48 16.92
C GLN A 96 21.27 -1.51 17.15
N SER A 97 21.78 -2.63 17.66
CA SER A 97 23.22 -2.88 17.87
C SER A 97 23.94 -3.35 16.60
N PHE A 98 23.19 -3.64 15.54
CA PHE A 98 23.68 -4.11 14.26
C PHE A 98 23.22 -3.17 13.13
N THR A 99 23.70 -3.40 11.92
CA THR A 99 23.22 -2.69 10.73
C THR A 99 22.93 -3.72 9.67
N TYR A 100 21.73 -3.69 9.09
CA TYR A 100 21.44 -4.54 7.94
C TYR A 100 22.35 -4.15 6.78
N ARG A 101 23.03 -5.15 6.23
CA ARG A 101 23.91 -5.01 5.08
C ARG A 101 23.59 -6.11 4.08
N GLY A 102 23.77 -5.79 2.81
CA GLY A 102 23.71 -6.79 1.75
C GLY A 102 24.82 -7.83 1.89
N THR A 103 24.73 -8.88 1.07
CA THR A 103 25.68 -10.00 1.07
C THR A 103 27.12 -9.57 0.80
N ASP A 104 27.31 -8.48 0.06
CA ASP A 104 28.62 -7.91 -0.27
C ASP A 104 28.98 -6.71 0.65
N GLY A 105 28.26 -6.54 1.76
CA GLY A 105 28.46 -5.45 2.71
C GLY A 105 27.85 -4.10 2.30
N GLN A 106 27.14 -4.05 1.17
CA GLN A 106 26.52 -2.82 0.66
C GLN A 106 25.34 -2.35 1.52
N ASP A 107 25.01 -1.06 1.39
CA ASP A 107 23.74 -0.51 1.86
C ASP A 107 22.59 -1.04 0.97
N ILE A 108 21.64 -1.71 1.59
CA ILE A 108 20.50 -2.38 0.92
C ILE A 108 19.61 -1.35 0.20
N LEU A 109 19.29 -0.24 0.87
CA LEU A 109 18.39 0.77 0.32
C LEU A 109 19.08 1.53 -0.82
N ALA A 110 20.35 1.90 -0.65
CA ALA A 110 21.11 2.59 -1.69
C ALA A 110 21.27 1.73 -2.96
N ASP A 111 21.53 0.42 -2.79
CA ASP A 111 21.64 -0.51 -3.91
C ASP A 111 20.31 -0.65 -4.66
N LEU A 112 19.20 -0.86 -3.94
CA LEU A 112 17.87 -0.94 -4.56
C LEU A 112 17.52 0.33 -5.34
N ILE A 113 17.75 1.52 -4.77
CA ILE A 113 17.49 2.80 -5.42
C ILE A 113 18.27 2.91 -6.72
N ALA A 114 19.58 2.68 -6.68
CA ALA A 114 20.44 2.79 -7.86
C ALA A 114 19.98 1.85 -8.99
N GLN A 115 19.63 0.61 -8.65
CA GLN A 115 19.18 -0.37 -9.63
C GLN A 115 17.78 -0.06 -10.18
N ALA A 116 16.85 0.36 -9.32
CA ALA A 116 15.49 0.75 -9.71
C ALA A 116 15.48 1.97 -10.62
N HIS A 117 16.23 3.02 -10.26
CA HIS A 117 16.34 4.24 -11.06
C HIS A 117 16.97 4.00 -12.42
N ALA A 118 17.96 3.10 -12.53
CA ALA A 118 18.53 2.69 -13.80
C ALA A 118 17.51 2.01 -14.74
N GLN A 119 16.40 1.49 -14.20
CA GLN A 119 15.28 0.93 -14.96
C GLN A 119 14.06 1.86 -15.04
N GLY A 120 14.15 3.08 -14.49
CA GLY A 120 13.06 4.05 -14.45
C GLY A 120 11.92 3.68 -13.50
N LEU A 121 12.18 2.87 -12.47
CA LEU A 121 11.22 2.56 -11.41
C LEU A 121 11.39 3.55 -10.24
N PHE A 122 10.27 3.97 -9.67
CA PHE A 122 10.24 4.79 -8.47
C PHE A 122 10.49 3.92 -7.23
N VAL A 123 11.19 4.46 -6.24
CA VAL A 123 11.41 3.84 -4.94
C VAL A 123 10.88 4.75 -3.84
N VAL A 124 9.85 4.26 -3.13
CA VAL A 124 9.18 4.99 -2.06
C VAL A 124 9.28 4.16 -0.76
N PRO A 125 10.30 4.39 0.08
CA PRO A 125 10.50 3.61 1.30
C PRO A 125 9.30 3.61 2.23
N TRP A 126 9.02 2.44 2.79
CA TRP A 126 7.79 2.14 3.52
C TRP A 126 8.03 1.95 5.01
N PHE A 127 7.33 2.75 5.81
CA PHE A 127 7.28 2.68 7.26
C PHE A 127 6.13 1.77 7.70
N GLU A 128 6.30 0.46 7.53
CA GLU A 128 5.28 -0.57 7.81
C GLU A 128 4.78 -0.52 9.25
N PHE A 129 5.69 -0.52 10.24
CA PHE A 129 5.26 -0.62 11.64
C PHE A 129 4.80 0.72 12.22
N GLY A 130 5.08 1.86 11.59
CA GLY A 130 4.70 3.17 12.13
C GLY A 130 5.02 3.33 13.63
N PHE A 131 3.98 3.39 14.47
CA PHE A 131 4.08 3.46 15.93
C PHE A 131 3.99 2.11 16.65
N MET A 132 3.74 1.01 15.95
CA MET A 132 3.70 -0.35 16.47
C MET A 132 5.12 -0.89 16.70
N ALA A 133 5.31 -1.69 17.75
CA ALA A 133 6.55 -2.41 17.99
C ALA A 133 6.30 -3.73 18.74
N PRO A 134 7.17 -4.74 18.58
CA PRO A 134 7.17 -5.90 19.47
C PRO A 134 7.52 -5.46 20.91
N PRO A 135 6.87 -5.99 21.95
CA PRO A 135 7.18 -5.67 23.34
C PRO A 135 8.64 -6.00 23.72
N SER A 136 9.23 -6.98 23.03
CA SER A 136 10.61 -7.42 23.24
C SER A 136 11.67 -6.63 22.44
N SER A 137 11.25 -5.69 21.58
CA SER A 137 12.20 -4.88 20.79
C SER A 137 13.00 -3.93 21.70
N GLU A 138 14.25 -3.64 21.36
CA GLU A 138 15.06 -2.66 22.09
C GLU A 138 14.42 -1.27 22.10
N LEU A 139 13.61 -0.93 21.10
CA LEU A 139 12.80 0.28 21.09
C LEU A 139 11.83 0.32 22.28
N ALA A 140 11.06 -0.74 22.48
CA ALA A 140 10.11 -0.83 23.60
C ALA A 140 10.83 -0.96 24.95
N LEU A 141 11.92 -1.73 25.02
CA LEU A 141 12.67 -1.96 26.25
C LEU A 141 13.46 -0.74 26.72
N ASN A 142 14.06 0.03 25.81
CA ASN A 142 14.84 1.22 26.14
C ASN A 142 13.97 2.46 26.36
N HIS A 143 12.75 2.48 25.81
CA HIS A 143 11.82 3.61 25.90
C HIS A 143 10.43 3.19 26.43
N PRO A 144 10.33 2.56 27.62
CA PRO A 144 9.04 2.18 28.19
C PRO A 144 8.14 3.39 28.47
N ASP A 145 8.74 4.56 28.70
CA ASP A 145 8.05 5.84 28.87
C ASP A 145 7.38 6.35 27.59
N TRP A 146 7.79 5.86 26.42
CA TRP A 146 7.17 6.21 25.13
C TRP A 146 5.90 5.42 24.87
N LEU A 147 5.68 4.31 25.57
CA LEU A 147 4.56 3.42 25.33
C LEU A 147 3.24 4.02 25.86
N THR A 148 2.17 3.71 25.14
CA THR A 148 0.80 3.99 25.56
C THR A 148 0.20 2.78 26.29
N GLN A 149 -0.90 3.00 26.99
CA GLN A 149 -1.70 1.94 27.63
C GLN A 149 -3.18 2.09 27.33
N LYS A 150 -3.93 1.01 27.52
CA LYS A 150 -5.39 0.99 27.55
C LYS A 150 -5.90 1.46 28.90
N ARG A 151 -7.21 1.68 28.99
CA ARG A 151 -7.85 2.17 30.21
C ARG A 151 -7.69 1.23 31.43
N ASP A 152 -7.59 -0.07 31.20
CA ASP A 152 -7.36 -1.08 32.24
C ASP A 152 -5.88 -1.19 32.68
N GLY A 153 -4.99 -0.37 32.08
CA GLY A 153 -3.56 -0.38 32.34
C GLY A 153 -2.77 -1.39 31.49
N SER A 154 -3.42 -2.25 30.70
CA SER A 154 -2.71 -3.14 29.78
C SER A 154 -2.02 -2.35 28.66
N GLN A 155 -0.82 -2.80 28.26
CA GLN A 155 0.03 -2.10 27.28
C GLN A 155 0.08 -2.79 25.91
N THR A 156 -0.46 -4.00 25.79
CA THR A 156 -0.34 -4.81 24.57
C THR A 156 -1.66 -5.04 23.84
N SER A 157 -1.59 -5.32 22.54
CA SER A 157 -2.69 -5.77 21.69
C SER A 157 -2.22 -6.93 20.81
N ILE A 158 -3.16 -7.70 20.25
CA ILE A 158 -2.84 -8.76 19.28
C ILE A 158 -3.03 -8.23 17.86
N SER A 159 -2.02 -8.39 17.02
CA SER A 159 -2.00 -8.03 15.61
C SER A 159 -1.65 -9.25 14.74
N ALA A 160 -1.58 -9.07 13.41
CA ALA A 160 -1.04 -10.08 12.51
C ALA A 160 0.44 -10.42 12.78
N ALA A 161 1.19 -9.50 13.41
CA ALA A 161 2.57 -9.70 13.84
C ALA A 161 2.69 -10.37 15.22
N GLY A 162 1.55 -10.74 15.85
CA GLY A 162 1.50 -11.29 17.20
C GLY A 162 1.20 -10.22 18.26
N GLU A 163 1.69 -10.43 19.48
CA GLU A 163 1.58 -9.45 20.56
C GLU A 163 2.46 -8.22 20.28
N VAL A 164 1.87 -7.03 20.37
CA VAL A 164 2.52 -5.75 20.07
C VAL A 164 2.21 -4.69 21.12
N VAL A 165 3.12 -3.74 21.26
CA VAL A 165 2.94 -2.47 21.98
C VAL A 165 2.85 -1.33 20.97
N TRP A 166 2.39 -0.17 21.44
CA TRP A 166 2.29 1.04 20.63
C TRP A 166 3.07 2.17 21.30
N LEU A 167 3.94 2.82 20.54
CA LEU A 167 4.47 4.14 20.91
C LEU A 167 3.31 5.14 20.95
N ASN A 168 3.35 6.08 21.89
CA ASN A 168 2.35 7.12 22.00
C ASN A 168 2.63 8.24 20.97
N PRO A 169 1.82 8.39 19.91
CA PRO A 169 2.07 9.38 18.86
C PRO A 169 1.82 10.82 19.32
N LEU A 170 1.32 11.04 20.54
CA LEU A 170 1.11 12.36 21.13
C LEU A 170 2.33 12.87 21.90
N ARG A 171 3.34 12.01 22.12
CA ARG A 171 4.59 12.38 22.80
C ARG A 171 5.54 13.09 21.83
N PRO A 172 6.08 14.28 22.17
CA PRO A 172 7.04 14.99 21.34
C PRO A 172 8.29 14.17 21.02
N GLU A 173 8.75 13.33 21.95
CA GLU A 173 9.92 12.47 21.79
C GLU A 173 9.70 11.42 20.70
N VAL A 174 8.52 10.78 20.70
CA VAL A 174 8.11 9.81 19.67
C VAL A 174 7.97 10.49 18.30
N GLN A 175 7.29 11.64 18.27
CA GLN A 175 7.14 12.43 17.04
C GLN A 175 8.50 12.86 16.47
N LYS A 176 9.40 13.33 17.33
CA LYS A 176 10.76 13.72 16.94
C LYS A 176 11.54 12.52 16.42
N PHE A 177 11.49 11.38 17.11
CA PHE A 177 12.19 10.17 16.68
C PHE A 177 11.76 9.71 15.29
N LEU A 178 10.45 9.61 15.04
CA LEU A 178 9.95 9.21 13.71
C LEU A 178 10.27 10.26 12.64
N THR A 179 10.17 11.55 12.98
CA THR A 179 10.57 12.65 12.08
C THR A 179 12.05 12.55 11.71
N ASP A 180 12.92 12.34 12.69
CA ASP A 180 14.36 12.23 12.46
C ASP A 180 14.69 11.04 11.53
N LEU A 181 14.04 9.88 11.72
CA LEU A 181 14.21 8.71 10.82
C LEU A 181 13.77 9.01 9.38
N VAL A 182 12.60 9.63 9.21
CA VAL A 182 12.09 10.01 7.88
C VAL A 182 13.02 11.02 7.22
N LEU A 183 13.45 12.04 7.96
CA LEU A 183 14.36 13.08 7.47
C LEU A 183 15.75 12.53 7.14
N GLU A 184 16.21 11.52 7.87
CA GLU A 184 17.46 10.81 7.56
C GLU A 184 17.40 10.20 6.15
N ILE A 185 16.32 9.48 5.84
CA ILE A 185 16.13 8.84 4.53
C ILE A 185 16.04 9.89 3.41
N VAL A 186 15.12 10.84 3.52
CA VAL A 186 14.87 11.81 2.42
C VAL A 186 16.03 12.79 2.20
N THR A 187 16.94 12.91 3.16
CA THR A 187 18.15 13.74 3.03
C THR A 187 19.34 12.94 2.47
N GLN A 188 19.51 11.68 2.90
CA GLN A 188 20.70 10.90 2.55
C GLN A 188 20.54 10.05 1.28
N TYR A 189 19.31 9.70 0.90
CA TYR A 189 19.03 8.82 -0.22
C TYR A 189 18.26 9.56 -1.31
N ASP A 190 18.51 9.20 -2.57
CA ASP A 190 17.71 9.70 -3.69
C ASP A 190 16.41 8.91 -3.84
N VAL A 191 15.55 8.99 -2.82
CA VAL A 191 14.25 8.31 -2.81
C VAL A 191 13.19 9.15 -3.52
N ASP A 192 12.19 8.53 -4.12
CA ASP A 192 11.13 9.28 -4.80
C ASP A 192 10.02 9.77 -3.85
N GLY A 193 10.03 9.28 -2.62
CA GLY A 193 9.02 9.63 -1.62
C GLY A 193 9.24 8.92 -0.30
N ILE A 194 8.21 8.91 0.52
CA ILE A 194 8.12 8.11 1.73
C ILE A 194 6.66 7.64 1.89
N GLN A 195 6.46 6.40 2.35
CA GLN A 195 5.13 5.84 2.58
C GLN A 195 4.89 5.49 4.04
N PHE A 196 3.72 5.88 4.55
CA PHE A 196 3.23 5.57 5.90
C PHE A 196 2.08 4.57 5.86
N ASP A 197 2.23 3.49 6.61
CA ASP A 197 1.28 2.37 6.64
C ASP A 197 0.06 2.62 7.54
N ASP A 198 -0.85 1.64 7.63
CA ASP A 198 -2.01 1.67 8.52
C ASP A 198 -1.64 1.61 10.01
N HIS A 199 -0.37 1.32 10.34
CA HIS A 199 0.22 1.43 11.68
C HIS A 199 0.80 2.81 12.02
N THR A 200 0.79 3.77 11.09
CA THR A 200 1.00 5.20 11.43
C THR A 200 -0.30 5.77 11.98
N SER A 201 -0.69 5.22 13.12
CA SER A 201 -2.03 5.25 13.69
C SER A 201 -1.97 4.87 15.18
N LEU A 202 -3.11 4.80 15.85
CA LEU A 202 -3.21 4.31 17.23
C LEU A 202 -4.54 3.57 17.42
N PRO A 203 -4.55 2.30 17.86
CA PRO A 203 -5.81 1.61 18.09
C PRO A 203 -6.65 2.34 19.15
N SER A 204 -7.95 2.42 18.90
CA SER A 204 -8.87 3.29 19.65
C SER A 204 -8.89 2.99 21.15
N GLU A 205 -8.58 1.76 21.56
CA GLU A 205 -8.50 1.34 22.97
C GLU A 205 -7.33 1.95 23.77
N PHE A 206 -6.31 2.50 23.10
CA PHE A 206 -5.12 3.09 23.73
C PHE A 206 -5.26 4.59 24.04
N GLY A 207 -4.18 5.28 24.42
CA GLY A 207 -4.19 6.71 24.78
C GLY A 207 -4.68 7.01 26.20
N TYR A 208 -4.67 6.01 27.09
CA TYR A 208 -5.03 6.17 28.52
C TYR A 208 -3.80 6.19 29.44
N ASP A 209 -2.61 6.42 28.88
CA ASP A 209 -1.39 6.66 29.66
C ASP A 209 -1.42 8.02 30.35
N ASN A 210 -0.65 8.16 31.44
CA ASN A 210 -0.65 9.37 32.25
C ASN A 210 -0.37 10.65 31.46
N TYR A 211 0.50 10.59 30.44
CA TYR A 211 0.80 11.74 29.61
C TYR A 211 -0.42 12.14 28.78
N THR A 212 -1.04 11.19 28.08
CA THR A 212 -2.23 11.49 27.26
C THR A 212 -3.40 11.97 28.10
N VAL A 213 -3.66 11.34 29.24
CA VAL A 213 -4.74 11.75 30.17
C VAL A 213 -4.50 13.18 30.67
N ALA A 214 -3.29 13.49 31.12
CA ALA A 214 -2.94 14.84 31.61
C ALA A 214 -3.07 15.88 30.49
N LEU A 215 -2.62 15.57 29.28
CA LEU A 215 -2.74 16.45 28.12
C LEU A 215 -4.20 16.71 27.76
N TYR A 216 -5.03 15.66 27.70
CA TYR A 216 -6.46 15.79 27.43
C TYR A 216 -7.16 16.65 28.48
N THR A 217 -6.91 16.41 29.77
CA THR A 217 -7.52 17.19 30.86
C THR A 217 -7.07 18.65 30.84
N LYS A 218 -5.80 18.90 30.52
CA LYS A 218 -5.29 20.27 30.37
C LYS A 218 -6.02 21.04 29.26
N GLU A 219 -6.22 20.41 28.10
CA GLU A 219 -6.78 21.06 26.90
C GLU A 219 -8.30 21.14 26.90
N THR A 220 -8.99 20.11 27.40
CA THR A 220 -10.45 20.00 27.33
C THR A 220 -11.16 20.32 28.63
N LYS A 221 -10.42 20.42 29.75
CA LYS A 221 -10.95 20.55 31.11
C LYS A 221 -11.84 19.37 31.55
N LYS A 222 -11.70 18.21 30.90
CA LYS A 222 -12.45 16.99 31.18
C LYS A 222 -11.52 15.80 31.40
N ALA A 223 -11.99 14.80 32.14
CA ALA A 223 -11.34 13.49 32.14
C ALA A 223 -11.66 12.76 30.82
N PRO A 224 -10.75 11.91 30.29
CA PRO A 224 -11.05 11.07 29.14
C PRO A 224 -12.27 10.18 29.42
N PRO A 225 -13.16 9.98 28.44
CA PRO A 225 -14.35 9.18 28.63
C PRO A 225 -14.00 7.70 28.84
N ALA A 226 -14.91 7.00 29.52
CA ALA A 226 -14.81 5.57 29.77
C ALA A 226 -14.86 4.73 28.49
N ASN A 227 -15.64 5.18 27.51
CA ASN A 227 -15.76 4.56 26.20
C ASN A 227 -14.62 5.06 25.29
N ALA A 228 -13.73 4.15 24.91
CA ALA A 228 -12.63 4.41 23.98
C ALA A 228 -13.10 4.91 22.59
N GLN A 229 -14.33 4.57 22.20
CA GLN A 229 -14.95 4.98 20.94
C GLN A 229 -15.83 6.24 21.08
N ASP A 230 -15.80 6.94 22.21
CA ASP A 230 -16.48 8.22 22.34
C ASP A 230 -16.04 9.17 21.21
N PRO A 231 -16.98 9.76 20.43
CA PRO A 231 -16.64 10.54 19.25
C PRO A 231 -15.72 11.74 19.53
N ALA A 232 -15.87 12.41 20.68
CA ALA A 232 -15.03 13.55 21.03
C ALA A 232 -13.61 13.11 21.40
N TRP A 233 -13.47 11.94 22.04
CA TRP A 233 -12.19 11.35 22.39
C TRP A 233 -11.43 10.78 21.19
N VAL A 234 -12.13 10.06 20.31
CA VAL A 234 -11.59 9.61 19.02
C VAL A 234 -11.10 10.80 18.21
N LYS A 235 -11.96 11.81 18.03
CA LYS A 235 -11.60 13.00 17.26
C LYS A 235 -10.39 13.72 17.84
N TRP A 236 -10.34 13.95 19.16
CA TRP A 236 -9.24 14.68 19.77
C TRP A 236 -7.89 13.97 19.55
N ARG A 237 -7.82 12.64 19.71
CA ARG A 237 -6.58 11.89 19.46
C ARG A 237 -6.22 11.86 17.97
N ALA A 238 -7.20 11.65 17.08
CA ALA A 238 -7.00 11.68 15.64
C ALA A 238 -6.50 13.06 15.15
N ASP A 239 -6.99 14.15 15.75
CA ASP A 239 -6.52 15.52 15.47
C ASP A 239 -5.04 15.71 15.89
N LYS A 240 -4.58 15.05 16.96
CA LYS A 240 -3.17 15.08 17.38
C LYS A 240 -2.26 14.36 16.38
N ILE A 241 -2.65 13.15 15.96
CA ILE A 241 -1.92 12.40 14.93
C ILE A 241 -1.89 13.20 13.62
N THR A 242 -3.03 13.80 13.24
CA THR A 242 -3.12 14.69 12.08
C THR A 242 -2.17 15.88 12.17
N ALA A 243 -2.09 16.55 13.33
CA ALA A 243 -1.19 17.67 13.52
C ALA A 243 0.28 17.25 13.35
N PHE A 244 0.64 16.07 13.87
CA PHE A 244 1.95 15.47 13.65
C PHE A 244 2.22 15.20 12.16
N MET A 245 1.30 14.51 11.47
CA MET A 245 1.47 14.22 10.03
C MET A 245 1.58 15.49 9.18
N SER A 246 0.86 16.56 9.53
CA SER A 246 1.00 17.86 8.88
C SER A 246 2.38 18.48 9.08
N GLN A 247 2.95 18.38 10.28
CA GLN A 247 4.31 18.86 10.56
C GLN A 247 5.37 18.02 9.85
N LEU A 248 5.19 16.70 9.85
CA LEU A 248 6.08 15.76 9.16
C LEU A 248 6.10 16.01 7.65
N HIS A 249 4.92 16.17 7.03
CA HIS A 249 4.80 16.54 5.62
C HIS A 249 5.58 17.82 5.31
N LYS A 250 5.36 18.90 6.08
CA LYS A 250 6.12 20.16 5.90
C LYS A 250 7.63 19.97 6.02
N ALA A 251 8.09 19.15 6.98
CA ALA A 251 9.50 18.88 7.17
C ALA A 251 10.10 18.11 5.97
N VAL A 252 9.38 17.11 5.45
CA VAL A 252 9.77 16.37 4.25
C VAL A 252 9.80 17.29 3.03
N SER A 253 8.74 18.05 2.76
CA SER A 253 8.69 18.96 1.62
C SER A 253 9.79 20.04 1.68
N ALA A 254 10.17 20.49 2.88
CA ALA A 254 11.27 21.44 3.05
C ALA A 254 12.65 20.84 2.71
N LYS A 255 12.83 19.53 2.87
CA LYS A 255 14.09 18.83 2.53
C LYS A 255 14.11 18.32 1.10
N LYS A 256 13.00 17.77 0.61
CA LYS A 256 12.87 17.22 -0.74
C LYS A 256 11.49 17.58 -1.31
N PRO A 257 11.34 18.78 -1.93
CA PRO A 257 10.04 19.31 -2.36
C PRO A 257 9.24 18.46 -3.35
N LYS A 258 9.91 17.53 -4.05
CA LYS A 258 9.29 16.61 -5.02
C LYS A 258 9.06 15.20 -4.46
N ALA A 259 9.40 14.95 -3.20
CA ALA A 259 9.18 13.66 -2.58
C ALA A 259 7.68 13.42 -2.40
N ILE A 260 7.23 12.23 -2.80
CA ILE A 260 5.83 11.81 -2.65
C ILE A 260 5.57 11.47 -1.19
N PHE A 261 4.59 12.11 -0.56
CA PHE A 261 4.11 11.76 0.77
C PHE A 261 2.93 10.77 0.66
N SER A 262 3.25 9.48 0.63
CA SER A 262 2.31 8.39 0.35
C SER A 262 1.70 7.82 1.62
N ILE A 263 0.40 7.51 1.61
CA ILE A 263 -0.32 6.86 2.71
C ILE A 263 -0.91 5.55 2.21
N SER A 264 -0.70 4.46 2.96
CA SER A 264 -1.24 3.13 2.67
C SER A 264 -2.15 2.65 3.81
N PRO A 265 -3.40 3.16 3.93
CA PRO A 265 -4.25 2.88 5.08
C PRO A 265 -5.25 1.74 4.81
N ASN A 266 -5.98 1.34 5.85
CA ASN A 266 -7.23 0.60 5.68
C ASN A 266 -8.38 1.48 5.13
N TYR A 267 -9.55 0.89 4.85
CA TYR A 267 -10.72 1.69 4.46
C TYR A 267 -11.13 2.68 5.57
N TYR A 268 -11.69 3.83 5.19
CA TYR A 268 -11.75 5.01 6.05
C TYR A 268 -12.43 4.79 7.41
N ASP A 269 -13.57 4.11 7.44
CA ASP A 269 -14.28 3.86 8.70
C ASP A 269 -13.43 3.07 9.69
N PHE A 270 -12.74 2.03 9.23
CA PHE A 270 -11.84 1.26 10.08
C PHE A 270 -10.66 2.11 10.53
N ALA A 271 -10.00 2.76 9.57
CA ALA A 271 -8.82 3.60 9.83
C ALA A 271 -9.13 4.70 10.85
N TYR A 272 -10.24 5.42 10.70
CA TYR A 272 -10.60 6.50 11.60
C TYR A 272 -11.14 6.01 12.95
N LYS A 273 -12.15 5.13 12.95
CA LYS A 273 -12.87 4.76 14.18
C LYS A 273 -12.04 3.83 15.06
N LEU A 274 -11.30 2.90 14.46
CA LEU A 274 -10.57 1.87 15.20
C LEU A 274 -9.08 2.15 15.31
N GLN A 275 -8.51 2.98 14.42
CA GLN A 275 -7.07 3.27 14.39
C GLN A 275 -6.74 4.78 14.49
N LEU A 276 -7.73 5.66 14.68
CA LEU A 276 -7.53 7.12 14.83
C LEU A 276 -6.82 7.78 13.63
N GLN A 277 -6.80 7.11 12.47
CA GLN A 277 -6.10 7.54 11.27
C GLN A 277 -7.06 8.28 10.33
N ASP A 278 -7.05 9.61 10.38
CA ASP A 278 -7.90 10.50 9.57
C ASP A 278 -7.32 10.76 8.16
N TRP A 279 -7.10 9.69 7.40
CA TRP A 279 -6.46 9.82 6.08
C TRP A 279 -7.30 10.66 5.09
N LEU A 280 -8.64 10.63 5.17
CA LEU A 280 -9.48 11.48 4.32
C LEU A 280 -9.30 12.96 4.67
N GLY A 281 -9.21 13.28 5.96
CA GLY A 281 -8.85 14.62 6.39
C GLY A 281 -7.44 15.02 5.95
N TRP A 282 -6.48 14.08 5.90
CA TRP A 282 -5.13 14.35 5.38
C TRP A 282 -5.16 14.72 3.89
N VAL A 283 -5.91 13.97 3.07
CA VAL A 283 -6.15 14.30 1.65
C VAL A 283 -6.80 15.68 1.51
N ARG A 284 -7.86 15.96 2.27
CA ARG A 284 -8.57 17.26 2.23
C ARG A 284 -7.69 18.45 2.63
N ARG A 285 -6.63 18.22 3.40
CA ARG A 285 -5.68 19.24 3.86
C ARG A 285 -4.38 19.28 3.03
N ASN A 286 -4.30 18.53 1.93
CA ASN A 286 -3.09 18.38 1.11
C ASN A 286 -1.86 17.95 1.94
N ILE A 287 -2.06 16.98 2.85
CA ILE A 287 -1.00 16.36 3.64
C ILE A 287 -0.48 15.08 2.94
N ALA A 288 -1.31 14.44 2.13
CA ALA A 288 -0.97 13.24 1.38
C ALA A 288 -0.99 13.55 -0.12
N ASP A 289 0.05 13.10 -0.84
CA ASP A 289 0.20 13.25 -2.28
C ASP A 289 -0.25 12.00 -3.05
N GLU A 290 -0.32 10.86 -2.36
CA GLU A 290 -0.69 9.56 -2.91
C GLU A 290 -1.44 8.76 -1.85
N LEU A 291 -2.48 8.03 -2.29
CA LEU A 291 -3.22 7.10 -1.44
C LEU A 291 -3.24 5.68 -2.04
N ILE A 292 -2.89 4.68 -1.24
CA ILE A 292 -2.98 3.27 -1.62
C ILE A 292 -3.79 2.49 -0.58
N VAL A 293 -5.09 2.34 -0.79
CA VAL A 293 -5.95 1.73 0.25
C VAL A 293 -5.80 0.21 0.25
N GLN A 294 -5.54 -0.36 1.43
CA GLN A 294 -5.33 -1.78 1.63
C GLN A 294 -6.65 -2.57 1.58
N VAL A 295 -6.96 -3.17 0.43
CA VAL A 295 -8.20 -3.95 0.22
C VAL A 295 -7.86 -5.43 0.02
N TYR A 296 -7.40 -6.07 1.09
CA TYR A 296 -7.09 -7.50 1.08
C TYR A 296 -8.36 -8.33 1.30
N ARG A 297 -9.00 -8.72 0.19
CA ARG A 297 -10.22 -9.53 0.18
C ARG A 297 -9.99 -10.82 -0.60
N PRO A 298 -10.56 -11.96 -0.15
CA PRO A 298 -10.29 -13.25 -0.78
C PRO A 298 -11.05 -13.46 -2.10
N ASP A 299 -12.06 -12.63 -2.37
CA ASP A 299 -12.98 -12.79 -3.49
C ASP A 299 -13.44 -11.42 -4.04
N LEU A 300 -14.04 -11.42 -5.23
CA LEU A 300 -14.50 -10.20 -5.89
C LEU A 300 -15.74 -9.59 -5.22
N GLN A 301 -16.64 -10.42 -4.66
CA GLN A 301 -17.89 -9.97 -4.04
C GLN A 301 -17.61 -9.08 -2.81
N SER A 302 -16.64 -9.45 -1.99
CA SER A 302 -16.23 -8.67 -0.81
C SER A 302 -15.25 -7.53 -1.15
N PHE A 303 -14.59 -7.59 -2.30
CA PHE A 303 -13.68 -6.55 -2.82
C PHE A 303 -14.42 -5.34 -3.42
N LEU A 304 -15.38 -5.58 -4.32
CA LEU A 304 -16.07 -4.53 -5.08
C LEU A 304 -16.68 -3.39 -4.23
N PRO A 305 -17.37 -3.66 -3.10
CA PRO A 305 -17.95 -2.59 -2.29
C PRO A 305 -16.94 -1.62 -1.69
N GLN A 306 -15.67 -2.03 -1.56
CA GLN A 306 -14.61 -1.16 -1.01
C GLN A 306 -14.15 -0.12 -2.03
N LEU A 307 -14.23 -0.43 -3.33
CA LEU A 307 -13.78 0.45 -4.41
C LEU A 307 -14.72 1.62 -4.67
N THR A 308 -16.01 1.44 -4.37
CA THR A 308 -17.07 2.42 -4.63
C THR A 308 -17.41 3.27 -3.41
N ARG A 309 -16.57 3.21 -2.37
CA ARG A 309 -16.73 4.02 -1.17
C ARG A 309 -16.64 5.52 -1.51
N PRO A 310 -17.51 6.39 -0.98
CA PRO A 310 -17.48 7.83 -1.27
C PRO A 310 -16.11 8.47 -0.99
N GLU A 311 -15.38 7.98 0.02
CA GLU A 311 -14.05 8.49 0.38
C GLU A 311 -13.00 8.18 -0.69
N ILE A 312 -13.12 7.03 -1.37
CA ILE A 312 -12.25 6.67 -2.51
C ILE A 312 -12.56 7.58 -3.70
N GLN A 313 -13.85 7.75 -4.02
CA GLN A 313 -14.30 8.61 -5.12
C GLN A 313 -13.87 10.06 -4.91
N GLU A 314 -13.98 10.59 -3.68
CA GLU A 314 -13.50 11.93 -3.35
C GLU A 314 -11.98 12.04 -3.55
N THR A 315 -11.22 11.06 -3.07
CA THR A 315 -9.75 11.08 -3.14
C THR A 315 -9.25 11.04 -4.57
N GLN A 316 -9.85 10.20 -5.43
CA GLN A 316 -9.48 10.07 -6.84
C GLN A 316 -9.59 11.38 -7.64
N GLN A 317 -10.41 12.33 -7.19
CA GLN A 317 -10.54 13.65 -7.83
C GLN A 317 -9.42 14.62 -7.42
N LYS A 318 -8.63 14.29 -6.39
CA LYS A 318 -7.63 15.18 -5.79
C LYS A 318 -6.21 14.68 -6.00
N ILE A 319 -5.98 13.39 -5.77
CA ILE A 319 -4.64 12.81 -5.80
C ILE A 319 -4.64 11.42 -6.46
N PRO A 320 -3.49 10.99 -7.01
CA PRO A 320 -3.26 9.62 -7.44
C PRO A 320 -3.68 8.62 -6.36
N THR A 321 -4.59 7.72 -6.74
CA THR A 321 -5.21 6.76 -5.82
C THR A 321 -5.11 5.35 -6.40
N ALA A 322 -4.67 4.42 -5.58
CA ALA A 322 -4.53 3.00 -5.92
C ALA A 322 -5.13 2.10 -4.84
N ILE A 323 -5.27 0.83 -5.20
CA ILE A 323 -5.76 -0.22 -4.30
C ILE A 323 -4.66 -1.26 -4.09
N ALA A 324 -4.38 -1.59 -2.84
CA ALA A 324 -3.52 -2.70 -2.50
C ALA A 324 -4.29 -4.03 -2.66
N ILE A 325 -3.74 -4.94 -3.46
CA ILE A 325 -4.27 -6.28 -3.71
C ILE A 325 -3.32 -7.31 -3.09
N MET A 326 -3.88 -8.31 -2.42
CA MET A 326 -3.10 -9.43 -1.87
C MET A 326 -2.71 -10.38 -3.01
N ALA A 327 -1.42 -10.45 -3.33
CA ALA A 327 -0.90 -11.40 -4.32
C ALA A 327 -0.70 -12.82 -3.75
N GLY A 328 -0.64 -12.92 -2.42
CA GLY A 328 -0.55 -14.16 -1.66
C GLY A 328 0.20 -13.99 -0.34
N LEU A 329 0.16 -15.01 0.50
CA LEU A 329 1.07 -15.23 1.63
C LEU A 329 1.77 -16.58 1.43
N ARG A 330 2.95 -16.77 2.03
CA ARG A 330 3.74 -18.02 1.89
C ARG A 330 2.93 -19.28 2.22
N ASN A 331 2.01 -19.19 3.17
CA ASN A 331 1.15 -20.29 3.62
C ASN A 331 -0.30 -20.18 3.08
N ARG A 332 -0.60 -19.16 2.27
CA ARG A 332 -1.94 -18.91 1.72
C ARG A 332 -1.80 -18.25 0.35
N PRO A 333 -1.52 -19.02 -0.70
CA PRO A 333 -1.41 -18.48 -2.05
C PRO A 333 -2.75 -17.92 -2.52
N VAL A 334 -2.72 -16.88 -3.35
CA VAL A 334 -3.91 -16.32 -4.03
C VAL A 334 -3.82 -16.66 -5.52
N PRO A 335 -4.85 -17.30 -6.11
CA PRO A 335 -4.86 -17.62 -7.52
C PRO A 335 -4.72 -16.38 -8.40
N MET A 336 -3.98 -16.49 -9.51
CA MET A 336 -3.77 -15.41 -10.47
C MET A 336 -5.09 -14.89 -11.02
N SER A 337 -6.09 -15.76 -11.20
CA SER A 337 -7.43 -15.36 -11.66
C SER A 337 -8.14 -14.38 -10.71
N ILE A 338 -7.95 -14.52 -9.39
CA ILE A 338 -8.48 -13.59 -8.39
C ILE A 338 -7.75 -12.25 -8.46
N ILE A 339 -6.42 -12.28 -8.57
CA ILE A 339 -5.59 -11.07 -8.74
C ILE A 339 -6.00 -10.32 -10.00
N GLN A 340 -6.22 -11.04 -11.11
CA GLN A 340 -6.66 -10.47 -12.37
C GLN A 340 -8.03 -9.81 -12.24
N ALA A 341 -9.00 -10.52 -11.67
CA ALA A 341 -10.35 -9.99 -11.49
C ALA A 341 -10.37 -8.73 -10.60
N GLN A 342 -9.62 -8.73 -9.50
CA GLN A 342 -9.51 -7.57 -8.60
C GLN A 342 -8.77 -6.39 -9.26
N THR A 343 -7.70 -6.67 -10.02
CA THR A 343 -6.95 -5.65 -10.75
C THR A 343 -7.82 -4.99 -11.82
N GLN A 344 -8.51 -5.79 -12.63
CA GLN A 344 -9.44 -5.29 -13.65
C GLN A 344 -10.54 -4.45 -13.02
N ALA A 345 -11.14 -4.90 -11.92
CA ALA A 345 -12.18 -4.14 -11.22
C ALA A 345 -11.69 -2.78 -10.70
N ALA A 346 -10.43 -2.68 -10.25
CA ALA A 346 -9.82 -1.42 -9.86
C ALA A 346 -9.58 -0.51 -11.08
N GLN A 347 -9.00 -1.04 -12.15
CA GLN A 347 -8.70 -0.30 -13.37
C GLN A 347 -9.96 0.22 -14.09
N GLU A 348 -11.04 -0.56 -14.13
CA GLU A 348 -12.36 -0.14 -14.64
C GLU A 348 -12.92 1.10 -13.91
N ARG A 349 -12.44 1.36 -12.69
CA ARG A 349 -12.80 2.52 -11.86
C ARG A 349 -11.73 3.62 -11.87
N GLY A 350 -10.74 3.51 -12.77
CA GLY A 350 -9.63 4.44 -12.88
C GLY A 350 -8.67 4.44 -11.69
N LEU A 351 -8.67 3.38 -10.87
CA LEU A 351 -7.72 3.23 -9.77
C LEU A 351 -6.44 2.57 -10.28
N GLY A 352 -5.29 3.01 -9.75
CA GLY A 352 -4.06 2.21 -9.86
C GLY A 352 -4.11 1.00 -8.95
N VAL A 353 -3.06 0.17 -8.99
CA VAL A 353 -2.94 -1.00 -8.13
C VAL A 353 -1.53 -1.14 -7.55
N SER A 354 -1.45 -1.72 -6.37
CA SER A 354 -0.19 -2.17 -5.79
C SER A 354 -0.37 -3.55 -5.17
N PHE A 355 0.67 -4.36 -5.14
CA PHE A 355 0.54 -5.76 -4.73
C PHE A 355 1.35 -6.07 -3.47
N PHE A 356 0.67 -6.65 -2.49
CA PHE A 356 1.28 -7.21 -1.28
C PHE A 356 1.45 -8.72 -1.48
N TYR A 357 2.65 -9.25 -1.69
CA TYR A 357 3.95 -8.57 -1.78
C TYR A 357 4.87 -9.27 -2.82
N TYR A 358 6.08 -8.76 -3.04
CA TYR A 358 6.95 -9.18 -4.16
C TYR A 358 7.14 -10.69 -4.31
N GLU A 359 7.59 -11.42 -3.28
CA GLU A 359 7.78 -12.88 -3.39
C GLU A 359 6.50 -13.61 -3.84
N THR A 360 5.32 -13.15 -3.44
CA THR A 360 4.05 -13.81 -3.78
C THR A 360 3.50 -13.39 -5.14
N LEU A 361 4.17 -12.47 -5.85
CA LEU A 361 3.86 -12.22 -7.26
C LEU A 361 4.12 -13.47 -8.10
N TRP A 362 5.22 -14.18 -7.93
CA TRP A 362 5.52 -15.39 -8.73
C TRP A 362 6.42 -16.45 -8.07
N ASN A 363 7.15 -16.15 -7.00
CA ASN A 363 8.04 -17.13 -6.35
C ASN A 363 7.28 -18.02 -5.36
N ALA A 364 6.38 -17.43 -4.57
CA ALA A 364 5.57 -18.09 -3.56
C ALA A 364 4.08 -18.09 -3.95
N ALA A 365 3.78 -18.73 -5.09
CA ALA A 365 2.43 -18.84 -5.66
C ALA A 365 2.04 -20.31 -5.91
N ALA A 366 0.75 -20.56 -6.16
CA ALA A 366 0.27 -21.90 -6.52
C ALA A 366 0.59 -22.25 -7.98
N GLU A 367 0.53 -21.25 -8.87
CA GLU A 367 0.91 -21.37 -10.27
C GLU A 367 2.44 -21.21 -10.45
N SER A 368 2.96 -21.72 -11.57
CA SER A 368 4.38 -21.58 -11.89
C SER A 368 4.78 -20.11 -12.11
N PRO A 369 6.07 -19.76 -11.93
CA PRO A 369 6.52 -18.39 -12.17
C PRO A 369 6.19 -17.87 -13.58
N ILE A 370 6.24 -18.74 -14.60
CA ILE A 370 5.92 -18.37 -15.99
C ILE A 370 4.44 -18.02 -16.14
N GLU A 371 3.55 -18.82 -15.56
CA GLU A 371 2.09 -18.56 -15.59
C GLU A 371 1.75 -17.25 -14.88
N ARG A 372 2.37 -16.99 -13.72
CA ARG A 372 2.21 -15.75 -12.97
C ARG A 372 2.70 -14.54 -13.75
N GLN A 373 3.92 -14.60 -14.29
CA GLN A 373 4.49 -13.52 -15.10
C GLN A 373 3.65 -13.24 -16.35
N THR A 374 3.13 -14.29 -17.00
CA THR A 374 2.21 -14.16 -18.14
C THR A 374 0.90 -13.48 -17.72
N GLY A 375 0.37 -13.86 -16.56
CA GLY A 375 -0.82 -13.24 -15.97
C GLY A 375 -0.66 -11.75 -15.69
N PHE A 376 0.47 -11.33 -15.10
CA PHE A 376 0.79 -9.92 -14.88
C PHE A 376 1.06 -9.16 -16.17
N GLN A 377 1.73 -9.78 -17.14
CA GLN A 377 1.94 -9.17 -18.46
C GLN A 377 0.62 -8.88 -19.18
N ALA A 378 -0.38 -9.76 -19.00
CA ALA A 378 -1.73 -9.56 -19.55
C ALA A 378 -2.49 -8.43 -18.85
N LEU A 379 -2.24 -8.18 -17.55
CA LEU A 379 -2.80 -7.03 -16.83
C LEU A 379 -2.18 -5.71 -17.27
N PHE A 380 -0.89 -5.72 -17.59
CA PHE A 380 -0.12 -4.53 -17.95
C PHE A 380 0.54 -4.69 -19.33
N PRO A 381 -0.25 -4.75 -20.43
CA PRO A 381 0.29 -5.01 -21.77
C PRO A 381 1.22 -3.90 -22.29
N TYR A 382 1.03 -2.67 -21.79
CA TYR A 382 1.82 -1.50 -22.18
C TYR A 382 2.40 -0.80 -20.95
N PRO A 383 3.55 -0.12 -21.07
CA PRO A 383 4.04 0.80 -20.04
C PRO A 383 2.99 1.86 -19.69
N SER A 384 2.97 2.30 -18.42
CA SER A 384 2.18 3.45 -17.98
C SER A 384 3.04 4.42 -17.19
N MET A 385 2.79 5.71 -17.39
CA MET A 385 3.35 6.76 -16.54
C MET A 385 2.72 6.67 -15.16
N ARG A 386 3.46 7.07 -14.12
CA ARG A 386 2.90 7.14 -12.76
C ARG A 386 1.97 8.36 -12.58
N PHE A 387 2.29 9.48 -13.25
CA PHE A 387 1.56 10.76 -13.21
C PHE A 387 1.36 11.32 -14.61
#